data_AF-A0A0B2SAX6-F1
#
_entry.id   AF-A0A0B2SAX6-F1
#
_cell.length_a   1.000
_cell.length_b   1.000
_cell.length_c   1.000
_cell.angle_alpha   90.00
_cell.angle_beta   90.00
_cell.angle_gamma   90.00
#
_symmetry.space_group_name_H-M   'P 1'
#
loop_
_entity.id
_entity.type
_entity.pdbx_description
1 polymer ?
#
loop_
_entity_poly.entity_id
_entity_poly.type
_entity_poly.pdbx_seq_one_letter_code
_entity_poly.pdbx_strand_id
1 'polypeptide(L)'
;EKFDGRDFSFWKMQIEDYLYQKKLYQPLSGVKPDDMKQEEWNLLDRQALGVIRFTLAKNVAFNIINEKTIASLMKALSDMYEKPSIANKV
;
A
#
# COMPACT_ATOMS: atom_id res chain seq x y z
N GLU A 1 3.96 -15.47 4.19
CA GLU A 1 4.84 -15.39 2.99
C GLU A 1 4.88 -13.97 2.47
N LYS A 2 5.80 -13.64 1.55
CA LYS A 2 5.84 -12.32 0.90
C LYS A 2 4.96 -12.32 -0.35
N PHE A 3 4.33 -11.20 -0.66
CA PHE A 3 3.53 -11.04 -1.88
C PHE A 3 4.40 -11.06 -3.12
N ASP A 4 4.12 -12.01 -4.01
CA ASP A 4 4.89 -12.29 -5.21
C ASP A 4 4.17 -11.90 -6.52
N GLY A 5 2.96 -11.34 -6.41
CA GLY A 5 2.10 -10.98 -7.54
C GLY A 5 0.81 -11.80 -7.63
N ARG A 6 0.65 -12.85 -6.82
CA ARG A 6 -0.57 -13.69 -6.80
C ARG A 6 -1.51 -13.29 -5.67
N ASP A 7 -2.82 -13.46 -5.90
CA ASP A 7 -3.89 -13.20 -4.93
C ASP A 7 -3.84 -11.80 -4.32
N PHE A 8 -3.63 -10.77 -5.17
CA PHE A 8 -3.49 -9.38 -4.74
C PHE A 8 -4.61 -8.90 -3.82
N SER A 9 -5.87 -9.23 -4.11
CA SER A 9 -7.01 -8.84 -3.27
C SER A 9 -6.90 -9.39 -1.84
N PHE A 10 -6.42 -10.63 -1.68
CA PHE A 10 -6.23 -11.22 -0.36
C PHE A 10 -5.05 -10.57 0.37
N TRP A 11 -3.93 -10.37 -0.32
CA TRP A 11 -2.78 -9.66 0.27
C TRP A 11 -3.13 -8.22 0.67
N LYS A 12 -3.86 -7.49 -0.19
CA LYS A 12 -4.31 -6.12 0.04
C LYS A 12 -5.19 -6.04 1.29
N MET A 13 -6.17 -6.94 1.42
CA MET A 13 -6.99 -7.05 2.62
C MET A 13 -6.13 -7.26 3.89
N GLN A 14 -5.19 -8.21 3.88
CA GLN A 14 -4.36 -8.49 5.06
C GLN A 14 -3.46 -7.31 5.45
N ILE A 15 -2.85 -6.63 4.46
CA ILE A 15 -1.94 -5.51 4.76
C ILE A 15 -2.70 -4.27 5.21
N GLU A 16 -3.90 -4.01 4.67
CA GLU A 16 -4.77 -2.94 5.13
C GLU A 16 -5.18 -3.17 6.60
N ASP A 17 -5.68 -4.36 6.95
CA ASP A 17 -6.03 -4.70 8.34
C ASP A 17 -4.86 -4.53 9.30
N TYR A 18 -3.66 -4.97 8.89
CA TYR A 18 -2.45 -4.80 9.68
C TYR A 18 -2.11 -3.32 9.90
N LEU A 19 -2.21 -2.47 8.87
CA LEU A 19 -1.97 -1.03 8.99
C LEU A 19 -2.99 -0.38 9.92
N TYR A 20 -4.27 -0.78 9.89
CA TYR A 20 -5.29 -0.32 10.84
C TYR A 20 -4.93 -0.71 12.27
N GLN A 21 -4.58 -1.98 12.51
CA GLN A 21 -4.17 -2.46 13.83
C GLN A 21 -2.96 -1.69 14.38
N LYS A 22 -2.03 -1.29 13.51
CA LYS A 22 -0.82 -0.54 13.89
C LYS A 22 -1.02 0.98 13.92
N LYS A 23 -2.23 1.49 13.62
CA LYS A 23 -2.51 2.93 13.49
C LYS A 23 -1.64 3.62 12.42
N LEU A 24 -1.29 2.88 11.36
CA LEU A 24 -0.48 3.34 10.23
C LEU A 24 -1.31 3.57 8.95
N TYR A 25 -2.64 3.51 9.05
CA TYR A 25 -3.54 3.54 7.88
C TYR A 25 -3.75 4.93 7.29
N GLN A 26 -3.60 6.01 8.09
CA GLN A 26 -3.97 7.37 7.65
C GLN A 26 -3.29 7.80 6.34
N PRO A 27 -1.99 7.50 6.08
CA PRO A 27 -1.35 7.93 4.84
C PRO A 27 -1.81 7.19 3.59
N LEU A 28 -2.61 6.12 3.71
CA LEU A 28 -3.25 5.46 2.56
C LEU A 28 -4.15 6.40 1.74
N SER A 29 -4.75 7.40 2.39
CA SER A 29 -5.57 8.41 1.70
C SER A 29 -4.76 9.33 0.78
N GLY A 30 -3.45 9.45 1.03
CA GLY A 30 -2.58 10.43 0.38
C GLY A 30 -2.83 11.88 0.78
N VAL A 31 -3.78 12.14 1.69
CA VAL A 31 -4.17 13.49 2.12
C VAL A 31 -3.83 13.67 3.60
N LYS A 32 -2.91 14.61 3.89
CA LYS A 32 -2.54 14.96 5.26
C LYS A 32 -3.69 15.73 5.94
N PRO A 33 -4.10 15.37 7.16
CA PRO A 33 -5.02 16.17 7.97
C PRO A 33 -4.46 17.57 8.28
N ASP A 34 -5.34 18.58 8.37
CA ASP A 34 -4.93 19.97 8.64
C ASP A 34 -4.32 20.16 10.04
N ASP A 35 -4.80 19.39 11.01
CA ASP A 35 -4.36 19.41 12.41
C ASP A 35 -3.05 18.65 12.67
N MET A 36 -2.52 17.92 11.67
CA MET A 36 -1.28 17.16 11.78
C MET A 36 -0.06 17.94 11.28
N LYS A 37 1.05 17.85 12.03
CA LYS A 37 2.34 18.43 11.62
C LYS A 37 2.92 17.70 10.41
N GLN A 38 3.68 18.42 9.57
CA GLN A 38 4.26 17.82 8.37
C GLN A 38 5.29 16.74 8.71
N GLU A 39 6.08 16.94 9.76
CA GLU A 39 7.11 15.97 10.19
C GLU A 39 6.48 14.68 10.71
N GLU A 40 5.37 14.79 11.45
CA GLU A 40 4.60 13.66 11.94
C GLU A 40 3.99 12.87 10.78
N TRP A 41 3.38 13.57 9.81
CA TRP A 41 2.86 12.96 8.60
C TRP A 41 3.94 12.20 7.81
N ASN A 42 5.09 12.85 7.59
CA ASN A 42 6.20 12.23 6.86
C ASN A 42 6.73 10.99 7.56
N LEU A 43 6.81 11.00 8.90
CA LEU A 43 7.20 9.84 9.68
C LEU A 43 6.18 8.70 9.54
N LEU A 44 4.89 9.01 9.67
CA LEU A 44 3.82 8.04 9.57
C LEU A 44 3.78 7.39 8.17
N ASP A 45 3.85 8.20 7.11
CA ASP A 45 3.93 7.74 5.73
C ASP A 45 5.16 6.85 5.50
N ARG A 46 6.33 7.25 6.01
CA ARG A 46 7.56 6.46 5.87
C ARG A 46 7.48 5.11 6.58
N GLN A 47 6.86 5.06 7.76
CA GLN A 47 6.62 3.83 8.52
C GLN A 47 5.68 2.90 7.78
N ALA A 48 4.54 3.41 7.33
CA ALA A 48 3.54 2.65 6.57
C ALA A 48 4.12 2.13 5.24
N LEU A 49 4.86 2.97 4.51
CA LEU A 49 5.61 2.58 3.30
C LEU A 49 6.60 1.44 3.58
N GLY A 50 7.31 1.51 4.71
CA GLY A 50 8.24 0.47 5.14
C GLY A 50 7.52 -0.86 5.35
N VAL A 51 6.42 -0.85 6.08
CA VAL A 51 5.57 -2.02 6.34
C VAL A 51 5.17 -2.70 5.03
N ILE A 52 4.60 -1.96 4.07
CA ILE A 52 4.19 -2.58 2.79
C ILE A 52 5.41 -3.20 2.10
N ARG A 53 6.51 -2.46 1.94
CA ARG A 53 7.73 -2.96 1.29
C ARG A 53 8.29 -4.22 1.93
N PHE A 54 8.18 -4.37 3.25
CA PHE A 54 8.59 -5.59 3.96
C PHE A 54 7.75 -6.82 3.60
N THR A 55 6.49 -6.63 3.22
CA THR A 55 5.62 -7.73 2.80
C THR A 55 5.80 -8.14 1.33
N LEU A 56 6.55 -7.37 0.53
CA LEU A 56 6.75 -7.65 -0.90
C LEU A 56 7.91 -8.61 -1.14
N ALA A 57 7.73 -9.51 -2.10
CA ALA A 57 8.81 -10.31 -2.66
C ALA A 57 9.75 -9.43 -3.49
N LYS A 58 10.98 -9.90 -3.71
CA LYS A 58 12.05 -9.13 -4.35
C LYS A 58 11.65 -8.62 -5.74
N ASN A 59 11.02 -9.46 -6.56
CA ASN A 59 10.54 -9.10 -7.90
C ASN A 59 9.50 -7.97 -7.88
N VAL A 60 8.54 -8.03 -6.95
CA VAL A 60 7.49 -6.99 -6.83
C VAL A 60 8.08 -5.68 -6.28
N ALA A 61 8.96 -5.77 -5.28
CA ALA A 61 9.57 -4.60 -4.66
C ALA A 61 10.40 -3.76 -5.65
N PHE A 62 11.06 -4.38 -6.64
CA PHE A 62 11.80 -3.65 -7.66
C PHE A 62 10.91 -2.83 -8.60
N ASN A 63 9.69 -3.30 -8.87
CA ASN A 63 8.76 -2.57 -9.74
C ASN A 63 8.27 -1.25 -9.11
N ILE A 64 8.30 -1.15 -7.78
CA ILE A 64 7.79 0.01 -7.03
C ILE A 64 8.89 0.79 -6.29
N ILE A 65 10.17 0.56 -6.61
CA ILE A 65 11.31 1.12 -5.86
C ILE A 65 11.31 2.67 -5.85
N ASN A 66 10.76 3.29 -6.89
CA ASN A 66 10.68 4.74 -7.05
C ASN A 66 9.51 5.38 -6.30
N GLU A 67 8.56 4.58 -5.80
CA GLU A 67 7.39 5.08 -5.08
C GLU A 67 7.78 5.59 -3.70
N LYS A 68 7.51 6.87 -3.43
CA LYS A 68 8.01 7.56 -2.22
C LYS A 68 7.00 7.63 -1.09
N THR A 69 5.72 7.45 -1.38
CA THR A 69 4.64 7.50 -0.39
C THR A 69 3.84 6.20 -0.40
N ILE A 70 3.16 5.88 0.71
CA ILE A 70 2.33 4.67 0.74
C ILE A 70 1.19 4.76 -0.26
N ALA A 71 0.61 5.95 -0.44
CA ALA A 71 -0.49 6.17 -1.38
C ALA A 71 -0.05 5.91 -2.83
N SER A 72 1.11 6.43 -3.25
CA SER A 72 1.62 6.21 -4.60
C SER A 72 2.02 4.75 -4.82
N LEU A 73 2.63 4.12 -3.82
CA LEU A 73 2.95 2.70 -3.84
C LEU A 73 1.69 1.83 -3.97
N MET A 74 0.66 2.12 -3.17
CA MET A 74 -0.57 1.32 -3.18
C MET A 74 -1.33 1.49 -4.50
N LYS A 75 -1.33 2.70 -5.06
CA LYS A 75 -1.85 2.95 -6.39
C LYS A 75 -1.10 2.14 -7.45
N ALA A 76 0.23 2.20 -7.46
CA ALA A 76 1.04 1.47 -8.43
C ALA A 76 0.82 -0.05 -8.36
N LEU A 77 0.74 -0.62 -7.16
CA LEU A 77 0.43 -2.04 -6.99
C LEU A 77 -0.99 -2.39 -7.46
N SER A 78 -1.98 -1.52 -7.19
CA SER A 78 -3.35 -1.73 -7.67
C SER A 78 -3.39 -1.68 -9.20
N ASP A 79 -2.75 -0.70 -9.83
CA ASP A 79 -2.67 -0.57 -11.29
C ASP A 79 -2.02 -1.81 -11.95
N MET A 80 -1.05 -2.45 -11.28
CA MET A 80 -0.35 -3.64 -11.80
C MET A 80 -1.14 -4.95 -11.61
N TYR A 81 -1.84 -5.09 -10.48
CA TYR A 81 -2.32 -6.39 -10.02
C TYR A 81 -3.84 -6.48 -9.82
N GLU A 82 -4.57 -5.35 -9.75
CA GLU A 82 -6.02 -5.39 -9.87
C GLU A 82 -6.39 -5.69 -11.31
N LYS A 83 -6.85 -6.92 -11.55
CA LYS A 83 -7.46 -7.26 -12.83
C LYS A 83 -8.81 -6.56 -12.93
N PRO A 84 -9.20 -6.02 -14.10
CA PRO A 84 -10.59 -5.68 -14.34
C PRO A 84 -11.42 -6.95 -14.16
N SER A 85 -12.34 -6.89 -13.20
CA SER A 85 -13.28 -7.99 -12.97
C SER A 85 -14.07 -8.23 -14.26
N ILE A 86 -14.05 -9.46 -14.78
CA ILE A 86 -14.94 -9.91 -15.87
C ILE A 86 -16.38 -10.11 -15.34
N ALA A 87 -16.71 -9.65 -14.12
CA ALA A 87 -18.00 -9.89 -13.49
C ALA A 87 -19.14 -8.94 -13.93
N ASN A 88 -19.04 -8.28 -15.08
CA ASN A 88 -20.19 -7.61 -15.72
C ASN A 88 -20.24 -7.98 -17.22
N LYS A 89 -20.44 -9.28 -17.48
CA LYS A 89 -21.20 -9.72 -18.67
C LYS A 89 -22.44 -10.44 -18.16
N VAL A 90 -23.46 -9.66 -17.81
CA VAL A 90 -24.85 -10.11 -17.73
C VAL A 90 -25.59 -9.40 -18.85
#